data_AF-A0A7S6MC54-F1
#
_entry.id   AF-A0A7S6MC54-F1
#
_cell.length_a   1.000
_cell.length_b   1.000
_cell.length_c   1.000
_cell.angle_alpha   90.00
_cell.angle_beta   90.00
_cell.angle_gamma   90.00
#
_symmetry.space_group_name_H-M   'P 1'
#
loop_
_entity.id
_entity.type
_entity.pdbx_description
1 polymer ?
#
loop_
_entity_poly.entity_id
_entity_poly.type
_entity_poly.pdbx_seq_one_letter_code
_entity_poly.pdbx_strand_id
1 'polypeptide(L)'
;MLLSTLIVSCSLTTASPAATPVPMPVRLTVTQDDRLHALELRAAEIKAAMAKAREAGRLDEVERLERSMQEVRHMMEEVRASIKQQKERASVDKPLPPDARKEPAPPRDKPLPPGAAELEKQEQQIRHLKEAIGHLREAGMIDAAEHLSQELERRHHALRQRVGGAAEAERAALERAQKERANAERARAEAMEREVRARAEREGALRQPGPGAGGPGMERLERLEMTVQELAAHVRELTAIIEQMRRERGGAARQPLP
;
A
#
# COMPACT_ATOMS: atom_id res chain seq x y z
N MET A 1 -4.69 -11.46 26.01
CA MET A 1 -4.69 -10.28 25.10
C MET A 1 -6.12 -9.84 24.93
N LEU A 2 -6.46 -8.65 25.42
CA LEU A 2 -7.82 -8.11 25.44
C LEU A 2 -8.22 -7.64 24.02
N LEU A 3 -9.14 -8.35 23.39
CA LEU A 3 -9.81 -7.95 22.15
C LEU A 3 -10.87 -6.90 22.50
N SER A 4 -10.54 -5.62 22.35
CA SER A 4 -11.51 -4.53 22.48
C SER A 4 -12.40 -4.49 21.24
N THR A 5 -13.60 -5.04 21.36
CA THR A 5 -14.65 -5.06 20.33
C THR A 5 -15.41 -3.74 20.40
N LEU A 6 -15.33 -2.91 19.36
CA LEU A 6 -16.18 -1.72 19.24
C LEU A 6 -17.41 -2.08 18.41
N ILE A 7 -18.56 -2.26 19.08
CA ILE A 7 -19.85 -2.51 18.44
C ILE A 7 -20.50 -1.14 18.21
N VAL A 8 -20.59 -0.72 16.95
CA VAL A 8 -21.39 0.46 16.57
C VAL A 8 -22.80 -0.03 16.25
N SER A 9 -23.72 0.16 17.19
CA SER A 9 -25.15 -0.11 17.01
C SER A 9 -25.84 1.13 16.45
N CYS A 10 -26.18 1.14 15.15
CA CYS A 10 -27.13 2.09 14.59
C CYS A 10 -28.54 1.51 14.69
N SER A 11 -29.33 2.01 15.64
CA SER A 11 -30.77 1.73 15.72
C SER A 11 -31.53 2.66 14.76
N LEU A 12 -32.02 2.11 13.66
CA LEU A 12 -33.09 2.71 12.87
C LEU A 12 -34.38 1.94 13.16
N THR A 13 -35.23 2.54 14.01
CA THR A 13 -36.54 2.04 14.37
C THR A 13 -37.59 2.64 13.44
N THR A 14 -38.18 1.84 12.55
CA THR A 14 -39.56 2.00 12.07
C THR A 14 -40.14 0.64 11.68
N ALA A 15 -41.42 0.44 12.05
CA ALA A 15 -42.13 -0.82 12.22
C ALA A 15 -42.53 -1.62 10.96
N SER A 16 -42.84 -2.91 11.20
CA SER A 16 -43.79 -3.83 10.51
C SER A 16 -43.25 -4.88 9.52
N PRO A 17 -43.90 -6.07 9.41
CA PRO A 17 -43.21 -7.34 9.59
C PRO A 17 -43.35 -8.26 8.37
N ALA A 18 -42.26 -8.47 7.64
CA ALA A 18 -42.15 -9.59 6.72
C ALA A 18 -40.67 -9.90 6.49
N ALA A 19 -40.23 -11.03 7.06
CA ALA A 19 -39.02 -11.77 6.69
C ALA A 19 -37.78 -10.92 6.30
N THR A 20 -37.20 -10.19 7.25
CA THR A 20 -35.89 -9.57 7.06
C THR A 20 -34.76 -10.59 7.24
N PRO A 21 -33.88 -10.81 6.25
CA PRO A 21 -32.63 -11.52 6.48
C PRO A 21 -31.80 -10.73 7.49
N VAL A 22 -31.33 -11.41 8.54
CA VAL A 22 -30.42 -10.84 9.54
C VAL A 22 -29.24 -10.22 8.81
N PRO A 23 -28.97 -8.90 8.93
CA PRO A 23 -27.77 -8.32 8.38
C PRO A 23 -26.59 -8.93 9.14
N MET A 24 -25.87 -9.84 8.48
CA MET A 24 -24.64 -10.38 9.05
C MET A 24 -23.66 -9.21 9.23
N PRO A 25 -23.12 -9.00 10.45
CA PRO A 25 -22.15 -7.96 10.67
C PRO A 25 -20.89 -8.29 9.85
N VAL A 26 -20.64 -7.51 8.81
CA VAL A 26 -19.36 -7.52 8.09
C VAL A 26 -18.31 -7.04 9.08
N ARG A 27 -17.61 -7.98 9.72
CA ARG A 27 -16.45 -7.69 10.57
C ARG A 27 -15.33 -7.21 9.66
N LEU A 28 -15.20 -5.90 9.51
CA LEU A 28 -14.00 -5.29 8.96
C LEU A 28 -12.86 -5.56 9.94
N THR A 29 -12.06 -6.59 9.67
CA THR A 29 -10.84 -6.87 10.42
C THR A 29 -9.81 -5.83 10.04
N VAL A 30 -9.71 -4.76 10.83
CA VAL A 30 -8.62 -3.78 10.69
C VAL A 30 -7.31 -4.49 10.99
N THR A 31 -6.47 -4.64 9.98
CA THR A 31 -5.17 -5.32 10.11
C THR A 31 -4.16 -4.42 10.83
N GLN A 32 -3.07 -5.01 11.34
CA GLN A 32 -1.99 -4.21 11.92
C GLN A 32 -1.33 -3.28 10.89
N ASP A 33 -1.32 -3.69 9.61
CA ASP A 33 -0.84 -2.88 8.50
C ASP A 33 -1.76 -1.66 8.25
N ASP A 34 -3.08 -1.82 8.36
CA ASP A 34 -4.04 -0.71 8.27
C ASP A 34 -3.85 0.31 9.41
N ARG A 35 -3.52 -0.17 10.63
CA ARG A 35 -3.22 0.69 11.78
C ARG A 35 -1.93 1.47 11.58
N LEU A 36 -0.90 0.82 11.03
CA LEU A 36 0.36 1.50 10.73
C LEU A 36 0.15 2.59 9.67
N HIS A 37 -0.62 2.30 8.63
CA HIS A 37 -0.94 3.27 7.58
C HIS A 37 -1.74 4.47 8.11
N ALA A 38 -2.72 4.24 8.99
CA ALA A 38 -3.48 5.30 9.64
C ALA A 38 -2.60 6.21 10.52
N LEU A 39 -1.61 5.64 11.22
CA LEU A 39 -0.64 6.42 12.01
C LEU A 39 0.31 7.23 11.13
N GLU A 40 0.72 6.69 9.97
CA GLU A 40 1.53 7.42 8.98
C GLU A 40 0.78 8.62 8.40
N LEU A 41 -0.51 8.46 8.10
CA LEU A 41 -1.37 9.55 7.65
C LEU A 41 -1.49 10.63 8.73
N ARG A 42 -1.73 10.24 9.98
CA ARG A 42 -1.80 11.17 11.12
C ARG A 42 -0.48 11.90 11.35
N ALA A 43 0.66 11.23 11.16
CA ALA A 43 1.97 11.89 11.22
C ALA A 43 2.16 12.90 10.08
N ALA A 44 1.65 12.63 8.87
CA ALA A 44 1.70 13.59 7.78
C ALA A 44 0.85 14.84 8.07
N GLU A 45 -0.34 14.65 8.66
CA GLU A 45 -1.23 15.74 9.07
C GLU A 45 -0.60 16.63 10.14
N ILE A 46 0.01 16.05 11.18
CA ILE A 46 0.68 16.82 12.24
C ILE A 46 1.89 17.58 11.67
N LYS A 47 2.64 17.01 10.72
CA LYS A 47 3.73 17.74 10.04
C LYS A 47 3.20 18.94 9.27
N ALA A 48 2.11 18.79 8.53
CA ALA A 48 1.49 19.88 7.79
C ALA A 48 0.94 20.97 8.74
N ALA A 49 0.37 20.58 9.88
CA ALA A 49 -0.09 21.50 10.91
C ALA A 49 1.07 22.26 11.57
N MET A 50 2.19 21.59 11.86
CA MET A 50 3.40 22.24 12.39
C MET A 50 3.97 23.27 11.42
N ALA A 51 4.01 22.97 10.12
CA ALA A 51 4.47 23.93 9.11
C ALA A 51 3.60 25.19 9.10
N LYS A 52 2.27 25.03 9.09
CA LYS A 52 1.31 26.16 9.16
C LYS A 52 1.42 26.96 10.46
N ALA A 53 1.64 26.29 11.59
CA ALA A 53 1.80 26.96 12.88
C ALA A 53 3.13 27.73 12.97
N ARG A 54 4.21 27.20 12.39
CA ARG A 54 5.51 27.90 12.26
C ARG A 54 5.40 29.12 11.35
N GLU A 55 4.75 29.00 10.20
CA GLU A 55 4.49 30.12 9.28
C GLU A 55 3.66 31.23 9.94
N ALA A 56 2.71 30.86 10.80
CA ALA A 56 1.88 31.81 11.54
C ALA A 56 2.52 32.34 12.84
N GLY A 57 3.77 31.97 13.16
CA GLY A 57 4.47 32.39 14.36
C GLY A 57 3.89 31.88 15.68
N ARG A 58 3.02 30.85 15.64
CA ARG A 58 2.36 30.29 16.83
C ARG A 58 3.22 29.19 17.46
N LEU A 59 4.28 29.58 18.15
CA LEU A 59 5.28 28.68 18.73
C LEU A 59 4.69 27.69 19.76
N ASP A 60 3.73 28.12 20.58
CA ASP A 60 3.06 27.25 21.56
C ASP A 60 2.29 26.09 20.88
N GLU A 61 1.71 26.36 19.71
CA GLU A 61 1.01 25.35 18.91
C GLU A 61 2.00 24.37 18.27
N VAL A 62 3.17 24.86 17.86
CA VAL A 62 4.26 24.01 17.34
C VAL A 62 4.76 23.05 18.42
N GLU A 63 5.04 23.54 19.63
CA GLU A 63 5.47 22.66 20.74
C GLU A 63 4.43 21.59 21.09
N ARG A 64 3.14 21.96 21.09
CA ARG A 64 2.05 21.01 21.33
C ARG A 64 1.98 19.95 20.23
N LEU A 65 2.13 20.35 18.97
CA LEU A 65 2.13 19.43 17.83
C LEU A 65 3.39 18.56 17.80
N GLU A 66 4.54 19.05 18.27
CA GLU A 66 5.77 18.26 18.43
C GLU A 66 5.62 17.16 19.48
N ARG A 67 4.95 17.43 20.61
CA ARG A 67 4.60 16.40 21.60
C ARG A 67 3.65 15.36 20.99
N SER A 68 2.63 15.80 20.27
CA SER A 68 1.71 14.88 19.58
C SER A 68 2.42 14.03 18.50
N MET A 69 3.44 14.59 17.83
CA MET A 69 4.27 13.86 16.89
C MET A 69 5.10 12.76 17.58
N GLN A 70 5.63 13.03 18.78
CA GLN A 70 6.37 12.04 19.56
C GLN A 70 5.47 10.87 19.98
N GLU A 71 4.24 11.15 20.42
CA GLU A 71 3.24 10.12 20.74
C GLU A 71 2.91 9.24 19.52
N VAL A 72 2.70 9.85 18.35
CA VAL A 72 2.44 9.09 17.11
C VAL A 72 3.62 8.23 16.70
N ARG A 73 4.86 8.73 16.85
CA ARG A 73 6.07 7.93 16.58
C ARG A 73 6.16 6.73 17.51
N HIS A 74 5.89 6.92 18.80
CA HIS A 74 5.90 5.83 19.77
C HIS A 74 4.87 4.75 19.41
N MET A 75 3.63 5.15 19.09
CA MET A 75 2.59 4.21 18.64
C MET A 75 2.99 3.45 17.36
N MET A 76 3.67 4.12 16.42
CA MET A 76 4.18 3.45 15.21
C MET A 76 5.27 2.42 15.53
N GLU A 77 6.17 2.71 16.47
CA GLU A 77 7.20 1.78 16.91
C GLU A 77 6.61 0.56 17.60
N GLU A 78 5.62 0.74 18.47
CA GLU A 78 4.90 -0.36 19.13
C GLU A 78 4.18 -1.27 18.11
N VAL A 79 3.49 -0.68 17.14
CA VAL A 79 2.80 -1.43 16.07
C VAL A 79 3.82 -2.20 15.22
N ARG A 80 4.94 -1.57 14.84
CA ARG A 80 6.01 -2.25 14.09
C ARG A 80 6.65 -3.39 14.88
N ALA A 81 6.87 -3.20 16.18
CA ALA A 81 7.38 -4.25 17.07
C ALA A 81 6.39 -5.42 17.18
N SER A 82 5.09 -5.13 17.25
CA SER A 82 4.03 -6.15 17.26
C SER A 82 3.98 -6.95 15.96
N ILE A 83 4.07 -6.28 14.80
CA ILE A 83 4.12 -6.93 13.49
C ILE A 83 5.34 -7.87 13.40
N LYS A 84 6.51 -7.41 13.89
CA LYS A 84 7.73 -8.23 13.92
C LYS A 84 7.56 -9.48 14.78
N GLN A 85 7.01 -9.35 15.99
CA GLN A 85 6.75 -10.49 16.87
C GLN A 85 5.71 -11.46 16.29
N GLN A 86 4.69 -10.97 15.59
CA GLN A 86 3.72 -11.84 14.90
C GLN A 86 4.35 -12.63 13.75
N LYS A 87 5.24 -12.01 12.97
CA LYS A 87 5.99 -12.69 11.91
C LYS A 87 6.93 -13.76 12.47
N GLU A 88 7.60 -13.47 13.58
CA GLU A 88 8.45 -14.45 14.28
C GLU A 88 7.62 -15.63 14.82
N ARG A 89 6.46 -15.39 15.44
CA ARG A 89 5.56 -16.46 15.92
C ARG A 89 4.93 -17.28 14.79
N ALA A 90 4.52 -16.64 13.69
CA ALA A 90 4.00 -17.34 12.51
C ALA A 90 5.05 -18.25 11.83
N SER A 91 6.35 -18.00 12.07
CA SER A 91 7.43 -18.85 11.59
C SER A 91 7.73 -20.06 12.49
N VAL A 92 7.17 -20.11 13.71
CA VAL A 92 7.37 -21.18 14.70
C VAL A 92 6.22 -22.20 14.69
N ASP A 93 4.99 -21.81 14.35
CA ASP A 93 3.78 -22.67 14.42
C ASP A 93 3.38 -23.34 13.08
N LYS A 94 4.34 -23.86 12.31
CA LYS A 94 4.04 -24.79 11.21
C LYS A 94 4.43 -26.22 11.63
N PRO A 95 3.48 -27.10 12.01
CA PRO A 95 3.79 -28.51 12.18
C PRO A 95 4.08 -29.09 10.79
N LEU A 96 5.31 -29.59 10.59
CA LEU A 96 5.68 -30.30 9.36
C LEU A 96 5.01 -31.68 9.34
N PRO A 97 4.38 -32.11 8.23
CA PRO A 97 3.95 -33.49 8.05
C PRO A 97 5.17 -34.43 7.93
N PRO A 98 5.12 -35.65 8.50
CA PRO A 98 6.25 -36.59 8.50
C PRO A 98 6.23 -37.40 7.20
N ASP A 99 6.67 -36.79 6.09
CA ASP A 99 7.27 -37.46 4.93
C ASP A 99 7.28 -36.50 3.73
N ALA A 100 8.28 -35.62 3.70
CA ALA A 100 8.75 -35.03 2.46
C ALA A 100 10.26 -35.22 2.43
N ARG A 101 10.66 -36.36 1.86
CA ARG A 101 12.04 -36.71 1.58
C ARG A 101 12.70 -35.61 0.76
N LYS A 102 13.77 -35.03 1.30
CA LYS A 102 14.90 -34.39 0.61
C LYS A 102 14.53 -33.44 -0.54
N GLU A 103 14.02 -32.25 -0.21
CA GLU A 103 14.39 -31.07 -0.99
C GLU A 103 15.49 -30.33 -0.23
N PRO A 104 16.66 -30.06 -0.83
CA PRO A 104 17.67 -29.25 -0.18
C PRO A 104 17.09 -27.85 0.03
N ALA A 105 17.21 -27.34 1.26
CA ALA A 105 16.81 -25.99 1.60
C ALA A 105 17.36 -25.00 0.56
N PRO A 106 16.56 -24.00 0.09
CA PRO A 106 17.13 -22.93 -0.70
C PRO A 106 18.25 -22.31 0.14
N PRO A 107 19.47 -22.13 -0.41
CA PRO A 107 20.60 -21.62 0.34
C PRO A 107 20.20 -20.27 0.96
N ARG A 108 20.25 -20.19 2.29
CA ARG A 108 20.06 -18.95 3.04
C ARG A 108 21.22 -17.98 2.91
N ASP A 109 22.18 -18.31 2.05
CA ASP A 109 23.18 -17.41 1.54
C ASP A 109 22.78 -17.04 0.11
N LYS A 110 21.82 -16.11 -0.04
CA LYS A 110 21.96 -15.23 -1.20
C LYS A 110 23.24 -14.47 -0.92
N PRO A 111 24.30 -14.62 -1.74
CA PRO A 111 25.43 -13.73 -1.62
C PRO A 111 24.86 -12.31 -1.68
N LEU A 112 25.20 -11.50 -0.69
CA LEU A 112 25.03 -10.06 -0.80
C LEU A 112 25.52 -9.68 -2.19
N PRO A 113 24.75 -8.91 -2.98
CA PRO A 113 25.13 -8.58 -4.34
C PRO A 113 26.57 -8.07 -4.31
N PRO A 114 27.42 -8.42 -5.29
CA PRO A 114 28.87 -8.27 -5.22
C PRO A 114 29.41 -6.85 -4.92
N GLY A 115 28.54 -5.84 -4.83
CA GLY A 115 28.88 -4.50 -4.35
C GLY A 115 28.45 -4.16 -2.91
N ALA A 116 27.57 -4.93 -2.24
CA ALA A 116 27.02 -4.57 -0.92
C ALA A 116 28.02 -4.81 0.22
N ALA A 117 28.78 -5.90 0.19
CA ALA A 117 29.85 -6.15 1.16
C ALA A 117 31.02 -5.16 0.99
N GLU A 118 31.31 -4.75 -0.25
CA GLU A 118 32.29 -3.70 -0.53
C GLU A 118 31.79 -2.33 -0.06
N LEU A 119 30.50 -2.03 -0.23
CA LEU A 119 29.89 -0.80 0.26
C LEU A 119 29.98 -0.70 1.79
N GLU A 120 29.63 -1.78 2.50
CA GLU A 120 29.66 -1.84 3.96
C GLU A 120 31.09 -1.66 4.50
N LYS A 121 32.07 -2.28 3.85
CA LYS A 121 33.50 -2.09 4.15
C LYS A 121 33.94 -0.65 3.91
N GLN A 122 33.47 0.00 2.84
CA GLN A 122 33.77 1.41 2.57
C GLN A 122 33.08 2.35 3.58
N GLU A 123 31.85 2.05 4.02
CA GLU A 123 31.15 2.80 5.06
C GLU A 123 31.81 2.66 6.45
N GLN A 124 32.36 1.49 6.77
CA GLN A 124 33.18 1.31 7.98
C GLN A 124 34.47 2.14 7.91
N GLN A 125 35.17 2.14 6.77
CA GLN A 125 36.37 2.95 6.58
C GLN A 125 36.08 4.46 6.70
N ILE A 126 34.93 4.92 6.19
CA ILE A 126 34.47 6.32 6.34
C ILE A 126 34.23 6.65 7.82
N ARG A 127 33.65 5.74 8.61
CA ARG A 127 33.44 5.93 10.05
C ARG A 127 34.76 6.08 10.79
N HIS A 128 35.71 5.18 10.54
CA HIS A 128 37.04 5.26 11.15
C HIS A 128 37.80 6.54 10.76
N LEU A 129 37.67 7.00 9.53
CA LEU A 129 38.29 8.27 9.11
C LEU A 129 37.66 9.47 9.83
N LYS A 130 36.34 9.48 10.07
CA LYS A 130 35.67 10.53 10.85
C LYS A 130 36.14 10.55 12.31
N GLU A 131 36.27 9.39 12.92
CA GLU A 131 36.80 9.23 14.29
C GLU A 131 38.24 9.74 14.37
N ALA A 132 39.09 9.35 13.42
CA ALA A 132 40.47 9.81 13.34
C ALA A 132 40.58 11.34 13.17
N ILE A 133 39.73 11.95 12.33
CA ILE A 133 39.67 13.41 12.20
C ILE A 133 39.27 14.07 13.52
N GLY A 134 38.31 13.50 14.25
CA GLY A 134 37.92 13.96 15.58
C GLY A 134 39.11 14.00 16.54
N HIS A 135 39.82 12.87 16.65
CA HIS A 135 41.00 12.77 17.52
C HIS A 135 42.14 13.71 17.13
N LEU A 136 42.37 13.93 15.83
CA LEU A 136 43.39 14.88 15.37
C LEU A 136 43.03 16.34 15.68
N ARG A 137 41.74 16.70 15.60
CA ARG A 137 41.25 18.03 15.99
C ARG A 137 41.37 18.24 17.50
N GLU A 138 41.01 17.23 18.29
CA GLU A 138 41.16 17.23 19.76
C GLU A 138 42.64 17.37 20.17
N ALA A 139 43.55 16.73 19.42
CA ALA A 139 44.99 16.83 19.61
C ALA A 139 45.62 18.13 19.07
N GLY A 140 44.83 19.05 18.49
CA GLY A 140 45.33 20.31 17.92
C GLY A 140 46.12 20.16 16.62
N MET A 141 46.11 18.99 15.99
CA MET A 141 46.75 18.72 14.70
C MET A 141 45.81 19.11 13.54
N ILE A 142 45.56 20.42 13.41
CA ILE A 142 44.57 20.99 12.49
C ILE A 142 44.90 20.65 11.02
N ASP A 143 46.14 20.82 10.58
CA ASP A 143 46.54 20.57 9.18
C ASP A 143 46.35 19.09 8.78
N ALA A 144 46.67 18.17 9.69
CA ALA A 144 46.47 16.73 9.46
C ALA A 144 44.99 16.35 9.44
N ALA A 145 44.18 17.00 10.28
CA ALA A 145 42.73 16.82 10.30
C ALA A 145 42.06 17.39 9.03
N GLU A 146 42.53 18.52 8.51
CA GLU A 146 42.04 19.10 7.25
C GLU A 146 42.38 18.23 6.05
N HIS A 147 43.62 17.71 5.98
CA HIS A 147 44.03 16.79 4.92
C HIS A 147 43.17 15.52 4.90
N LEU A 148 42.90 14.92 6.07
CA LEU A 148 42.00 13.76 6.16
C LEU A 148 40.53 14.11 5.89
N SER A 149 40.08 15.32 6.22
CA SER A 149 38.73 15.79 5.91
C SER A 149 38.51 15.89 4.40
N GLN A 150 39.49 16.43 3.66
CA GLN A 150 39.42 16.51 2.20
C GLN A 150 39.42 15.12 1.54
N GLU A 151 40.21 14.18 2.05
CA GLU A 151 40.22 12.79 1.57
C GLU A 151 38.89 12.07 1.86
N LEU A 152 38.30 12.31 3.04
CA LEU A 152 36.99 11.79 3.40
C LEU A 152 35.89 12.30 2.45
N GLU A 153 35.91 13.60 2.11
CA GLU A 153 34.94 14.21 1.19
C GLU A 153 35.03 13.61 -0.21
N ARG A 154 36.25 13.44 -0.74
CA ARG A 154 36.49 12.79 -2.04
C ARG A 154 35.92 11.36 -2.06
N ARG A 155 36.16 10.58 -1.01
CA ARG A 155 35.64 9.21 -0.89
C ARG A 155 34.12 9.18 -0.77
N HIS A 156 33.52 10.09 0.01
CA HIS A 156 32.08 10.24 0.13
C HIS A 156 31.42 10.60 -1.21
N HIS A 157 32.05 11.44 -2.01
CA HIS A 157 31.55 11.83 -3.32
C HIS A 157 31.60 10.65 -4.30
N ALA A 158 32.72 9.92 -4.35
CA ALA A 158 32.87 8.73 -5.18
C ALA A 158 31.88 7.61 -4.83
N LEU A 159 31.64 7.37 -3.53
CA LEU A 159 30.65 6.39 -3.06
C LEU A 159 29.24 6.80 -3.50
N ARG A 160 28.87 8.08 -3.35
CA ARG A 160 27.56 8.59 -3.75
C ARG A 160 27.30 8.45 -5.25
N GLN A 161 28.30 8.71 -6.09
CA GLN A 161 28.16 8.50 -7.54
C GLN A 161 27.93 7.02 -7.89
N ARG A 162 28.64 6.10 -7.22
CA ARG A 162 28.48 4.65 -7.42
C ARG A 162 27.12 4.14 -6.98
N VAL A 163 26.65 4.59 -5.80
CA VAL A 163 25.33 4.22 -5.27
C VAL A 163 24.20 4.83 -6.12
N GLY A 164 24.36 6.09 -6.55
CA GLY A 164 23.43 6.74 -7.46
C GLY A 164 23.28 5.99 -8.79
N GLY A 165 24.40 5.64 -9.43
CA GLY A 165 24.38 4.86 -10.66
C GLY A 165 23.79 3.45 -10.50
N ALA A 166 24.05 2.80 -9.36
CA ALA A 166 23.46 1.48 -9.06
C ALA A 166 21.92 1.57 -8.86
N ALA A 167 21.44 2.60 -8.17
CA ALA A 167 20.01 2.83 -7.97
C ALA A 167 19.28 3.17 -9.27
N GLU A 168 19.92 3.91 -10.18
CA GLU A 168 19.38 4.19 -11.52
C GLU A 168 19.31 2.92 -12.39
N ALA A 169 20.34 2.08 -12.34
CA ALA A 169 20.35 0.79 -13.04
C ALA A 169 19.26 -0.16 -12.52
N GLU A 170 19.03 -0.20 -11.20
CA GLU A 170 17.98 -1.00 -10.58
C GLU A 170 16.58 -0.50 -10.98
N ARG A 171 16.36 0.82 -11.00
CA ARG A 171 15.10 1.42 -11.49
C ARG A 171 14.84 1.06 -12.95
N ALA A 172 15.86 1.15 -13.81
CA ALA A 172 15.75 0.77 -15.21
C ALA A 172 15.43 -0.72 -15.40
N ALA A 173 16.00 -1.60 -14.57
CA ALA A 173 15.71 -3.03 -14.58
C ALA A 173 14.27 -3.34 -14.14
N LEU A 174 13.80 -2.67 -13.08
CA LEU A 174 12.41 -2.79 -12.61
C LEU A 174 11.41 -2.29 -13.65
N GLU A 175 11.70 -1.18 -14.33
CA GLU A 175 10.86 -0.66 -15.39
C GLU A 175 10.76 -1.63 -16.58
N ARG A 176 11.88 -2.26 -16.98
CA ARG A 176 11.88 -3.30 -18.03
C ARG A 176 11.04 -4.52 -17.61
N ALA A 177 11.23 -5.01 -16.39
CA ALA A 177 10.45 -6.13 -15.86
C ALA A 177 8.94 -5.82 -15.78
N GLN A 178 8.57 -4.59 -15.44
CA GLN A 178 7.18 -4.14 -15.45
C GLN A 178 6.61 -4.10 -16.87
N LYS A 179 7.36 -3.57 -17.84
CA LYS A 179 6.94 -3.56 -19.26
C LYS A 179 6.76 -4.97 -19.81
N GLU A 180 7.66 -5.90 -19.47
CA GLU A 180 7.54 -7.30 -19.87
C GLU A 180 6.29 -7.97 -19.27
N ARG A 181 5.99 -7.72 -17.98
CA ARG A 181 4.76 -8.23 -17.34
C ARG A 181 3.51 -7.66 -18.00
N ALA A 182 3.47 -6.37 -18.28
CA ALA A 182 2.35 -5.73 -18.96
C ALA A 182 2.15 -6.30 -20.38
N ASN A 183 3.24 -6.57 -21.11
CA ASN A 183 3.18 -7.20 -22.43
C ASN A 183 2.69 -8.66 -22.35
N ALA A 184 3.14 -9.41 -21.35
CA ALA A 184 2.67 -10.78 -21.11
C ALA A 184 1.18 -10.83 -20.74
N GLU A 185 0.69 -9.87 -19.95
CA GLU A 185 -0.73 -9.75 -19.62
C GLU A 185 -1.58 -9.38 -20.85
N ARG A 186 -1.11 -8.45 -21.68
CA ARG A 186 -1.76 -8.14 -22.96
C ARG A 186 -1.84 -9.35 -23.88
N ALA A 187 -0.75 -10.11 -24.01
CA ALA A 187 -0.72 -11.32 -24.81
C ALA A 187 -1.71 -12.39 -24.29
N ARG A 188 -1.87 -12.51 -22.96
CA ARG A 188 -2.86 -13.40 -22.34
C ARG A 188 -4.28 -12.94 -22.59
N ALA A 189 -4.55 -11.64 -22.52
CA ALA A 189 -5.85 -11.07 -22.83
C ALA A 189 -6.23 -11.30 -24.29
N GLU A 190 -5.30 -11.06 -25.24
CA GLU A 190 -5.51 -11.35 -26.66
C GLU A 190 -5.75 -12.84 -26.92
N ALA A 191 -5.03 -13.73 -26.23
CA ALA A 191 -5.24 -15.16 -26.34
C ALA A 191 -6.64 -15.59 -25.85
N MET A 192 -7.07 -15.02 -24.72
CA MET A 192 -8.42 -15.26 -24.17
C MET A 192 -9.50 -14.72 -25.11
N GLU A 193 -9.31 -13.54 -25.72
CA GLU A 193 -10.25 -12.97 -26.69
C GLU A 193 -10.36 -13.84 -27.94
N ARG A 194 -9.24 -14.36 -28.46
CA ARG A 194 -9.23 -15.32 -29.58
C ARG A 194 -9.97 -16.62 -29.21
N GLU A 195 -9.80 -17.10 -27.99
CA GLU A 195 -10.49 -18.32 -27.51
C GLU A 195 -12.01 -18.11 -27.37
N VAL A 196 -12.43 -16.98 -26.80
CA VAL A 196 -13.85 -16.60 -26.70
C VAL A 196 -14.46 -16.46 -28.09
N ARG A 197 -13.76 -15.82 -29.03
CA ARG A 197 -14.21 -15.69 -30.42
C ARG A 197 -14.32 -17.04 -31.12
N ALA A 198 -13.32 -17.91 -30.98
CA ALA A 198 -13.34 -19.26 -31.54
C ALA A 198 -14.48 -20.10 -30.94
N ARG A 199 -14.79 -19.91 -29.65
CA ARG A 199 -15.92 -20.57 -28.99
C ARG A 199 -17.26 -20.04 -29.49
N ALA A 200 -17.40 -18.73 -29.66
CA ALA A 200 -18.59 -18.10 -30.23
C ALA A 200 -18.83 -18.53 -31.69
N GLU A 201 -17.77 -18.70 -32.49
CA GLU A 201 -17.87 -19.23 -33.86
C GLU A 201 -18.31 -20.71 -33.88
N ARG A 202 -17.81 -21.53 -32.95
CA ARG A 202 -18.25 -22.93 -32.78
C ARG A 202 -19.71 -23.03 -32.30
N GLU A 203 -20.12 -22.17 -31.38
CA GLU A 203 -21.51 -22.11 -30.89
C GLU A 203 -22.47 -21.50 -31.93
N GLY A 204 -22.01 -20.53 -32.72
CA GLY A 204 -22.75 -19.95 -33.84
C GLY A 204 -22.95 -20.93 -35.00
N ALA A 205 -21.96 -21.78 -35.29
CA ALA A 205 -22.09 -22.87 -36.27
C ALA A 205 -23.13 -23.94 -35.86
N LEU A 206 -23.36 -24.12 -34.56
CA LEU A 206 -24.39 -25.02 -34.01
C LEU A 206 -25.79 -24.37 -33.96
N ARG A 207 -25.89 -23.04 -34.09
CA ARG A 207 -27.15 -22.28 -34.18
C ARG A 207 -27.43 -21.85 -35.63
N GLN A 208 -27.52 -22.79 -36.57
CA GLN A 208 -28.29 -22.47 -37.77
C GLN A 208 -29.77 -22.36 -37.38
N PRO A 209 -30.45 -21.24 -37.68
CA PRO A 209 -31.85 -21.09 -37.34
C PRO A 209 -32.68 -21.97 -38.28
N GLY A 210 -33.14 -23.11 -37.78
CA GLY A 210 -34.26 -23.82 -38.40
C GLY A 210 -35.51 -22.93 -38.32
N PRO A 211 -36.35 -22.86 -39.36
CA PRO A 211 -37.52 -22.01 -39.35
C PRO A 211 -38.58 -22.64 -38.44
N GLY A 212 -38.75 -22.11 -37.23
CA GLY A 212 -39.89 -22.45 -36.38
C GLY A 212 -39.57 -22.77 -34.92
N ALA A 213 -39.06 -21.80 -34.17
CA ALA A 213 -39.01 -21.92 -32.71
C ALA A 213 -39.33 -20.58 -32.02
N GLY A 214 -40.58 -20.15 -32.13
CA GLY A 214 -41.18 -19.26 -31.13
C GLY A 214 -41.36 -20.05 -29.84
N GLY A 215 -40.33 -20.04 -28.98
CA GLY A 215 -40.33 -20.75 -27.70
C GLY A 215 -40.16 -19.79 -26.52
N PRO A 216 -40.52 -20.22 -25.30
CA PRO A 216 -40.60 -19.41 -24.06
C PRO A 216 -39.27 -18.78 -23.58
N GLY A 217 -38.20 -18.89 -24.36
CA GLY A 217 -36.92 -18.21 -24.12
C GLY A 217 -36.95 -16.72 -24.45
N MET A 218 -37.77 -16.28 -25.42
CA MET A 218 -37.91 -14.85 -25.76
C MET A 218 -38.56 -14.06 -24.62
N GLU A 219 -39.63 -14.57 -24.01
CA GLU A 219 -40.24 -13.92 -22.85
C GLU A 219 -39.31 -13.84 -21.63
N ARG A 220 -38.36 -14.77 -21.51
CA ARG A 220 -37.38 -14.80 -20.41
C ARG A 220 -36.24 -13.80 -20.65
N LEU A 221 -35.85 -13.62 -21.91
CA LEU A 221 -34.90 -12.60 -22.35
C LEU A 221 -35.50 -11.20 -22.22
N GLU A 222 -36.74 -10.98 -22.65
CA GLU A 222 -37.43 -9.69 -22.50
C GLU A 222 -37.61 -9.31 -21.02
N ARG A 223 -37.93 -10.27 -20.14
CA ARG A 223 -37.97 -10.04 -18.69
C ARG A 223 -36.58 -9.70 -18.13
N LEU A 224 -35.53 -10.37 -18.58
CA LEU A 224 -34.16 -10.07 -18.17
C LEU A 224 -33.70 -8.68 -18.65
N GLU A 225 -33.99 -8.31 -19.89
CA GLU A 225 -33.70 -6.98 -20.42
C GLU A 225 -34.43 -5.88 -19.64
N MET A 226 -35.70 -6.11 -19.28
CA MET A 226 -36.47 -5.19 -18.43
C MET A 226 -35.82 -5.03 -17.04
N THR A 227 -35.40 -6.13 -16.40
CA THR A 227 -34.73 -6.06 -15.08
C THR A 227 -33.36 -5.36 -15.14
N VAL A 228 -32.61 -5.50 -16.24
CA VAL A 228 -31.33 -4.80 -16.43
C VAL A 228 -31.55 -3.31 -16.64
N GLN A 229 -32.60 -2.91 -17.37
CA GLN A 229 -32.98 -1.51 -17.54
C GLN A 229 -33.44 -0.87 -16.22
N GLU A 230 -34.23 -1.58 -15.42
CA GLU A 230 -34.65 -1.16 -14.07
C GLU A 230 -33.45 -1.00 -13.14
N LEU A 231 -32.51 -1.95 -13.16
CA LEU A 231 -31.29 -1.86 -12.35
C LEU A 231 -30.42 -0.66 -12.78
N ALA A 232 -30.31 -0.42 -14.10
CA ALA A 232 -29.59 0.73 -14.63
C ALA A 232 -30.28 2.07 -14.31
N ALA A 233 -31.60 2.10 -14.11
CA ALA A 233 -32.31 3.27 -13.62
C ALA A 233 -32.00 3.52 -12.12
N HIS A 234 -32.09 2.50 -11.28
CA HIS A 234 -31.75 2.60 -9.86
C HIS A 234 -30.30 3.03 -9.60
N VAL A 235 -29.35 2.53 -10.40
CA VAL A 235 -27.93 2.96 -10.30
C VAL A 235 -27.78 4.44 -10.64
N ARG A 236 -28.51 4.95 -11.64
CA ARG A 236 -28.51 6.37 -11.99
C ARG A 236 -29.11 7.24 -10.88
N GLU A 237 -30.21 6.80 -10.26
CA GLU A 237 -30.82 7.51 -9.12
C GLU A 237 -29.90 7.54 -7.91
N LEU A 238 -29.28 6.41 -7.53
CA LEU A 238 -28.31 6.36 -6.43
C LEU A 238 -27.10 7.27 -6.70
N THR A 239 -26.63 7.33 -7.94
CA THR A 239 -25.54 8.23 -8.35
C THR A 239 -25.95 9.69 -8.16
N ALA A 240 -27.17 10.07 -8.56
CA ALA A 240 -27.69 11.42 -8.37
C ALA A 240 -27.82 11.80 -6.88
N ILE A 241 -28.29 10.88 -6.03
CA ILE A 241 -28.38 11.09 -4.58
C ILE A 241 -26.99 11.29 -3.96
N ILE A 242 -26.00 10.48 -4.36
CA ILE A 242 -24.62 10.61 -3.89
C ILE A 242 -24.03 11.97 -4.30
N GLU A 243 -24.28 12.42 -5.53
CA GLU A 243 -23.84 13.75 -5.98
C GLU A 243 -24.53 14.88 -5.21
N GLN A 244 -25.83 14.76 -4.93
CA GLN A 244 -26.57 15.73 -4.14
C GLN A 244 -26.01 15.82 -2.71
N MET A 245 -25.80 14.70 -2.03
CA MET A 245 -25.18 14.67 -0.70
C MET A 245 -23.77 15.27 -0.70
N ARG A 246 -22.98 15.08 -1.77
CA ARG A 246 -21.67 15.72 -1.92
C ARG A 246 -21.77 17.23 -2.06
N ARG A 247 -22.77 17.74 -2.81
CA ARG A 247 -23.01 19.19 -2.95
C ARG A 247 -23.46 19.83 -1.63
N GLU A 248 -24.35 19.17 -0.89
CA GLU A 248 -24.82 19.64 0.41
C GLU A 248 -23.68 19.67 1.47
N ARG A 249 -22.82 18.64 1.49
CA ARG A 249 -21.63 18.63 2.36
C ARG A 249 -20.53 19.60 1.91
N GLY A 250 -20.40 19.87 0.61
CA GLY A 250 -19.47 20.86 0.07
C GLY A 250 -19.92 22.31 0.23
N GLY A 251 -21.24 22.55 0.32
CA GLY A 251 -21.83 23.88 0.49
C GLY A 251 -21.81 24.41 1.93
N ALA A 252 -21.83 23.52 2.93
CA ALA A 252 -21.80 23.91 4.35
C ALA A 252 -20.47 24.54 4.81
N ALA A 253 -19.40 24.45 4.01
CA ALA A 253 -18.09 25.04 4.33
C ALA A 253 -17.94 26.52 3.89
N ARG A 254 -18.98 27.15 3.34
CA ARG A 254 -18.93 28.54 2.83
C ARG A 254 -20.08 29.42 3.30
N GLN A 255 -20.45 29.37 4.57
CA GLN A 255 -21.14 30.51 5.20
C GLN A 255 -20.15 31.28 6.07
N PRO A 256 -19.80 32.54 5.72
CA PRO A 256 -19.24 33.44 6.71
C PRO A 256 -20.36 33.76 7.70
N LEU A 257 -20.13 33.46 8.98
CA LEU A 257 -21.00 33.86 10.09
C LEU A 257 -21.09 35.40 10.11
N PRO A 258 -22.30 35.99 10.34
CA PRO A 258 -22.43 37.41 10.61
C PRO A 258 -21.80 37.81 11.95
#